data_AF-A0AA39UEU8-F1
#
_entry.id   AF-A0AA39UEU8-F1
#
_cell.length_a   1.000
_cell.length_b   1.000
_cell.length_c   1.000
_cell.angle_alpha   90.00
_cell.angle_beta   90.00
_cell.angle_gamma   90.00
#
_symmetry.space_group_name_H-M   'P 1'
#
loop_
_entity.id
_entity.type
_entity.pdbx_description
1 polymer ?
#
loop_
_entity_poly.entity_id
_entity_poly.type
_entity_poly.pdbx_seq_one_letter_code
_entity_poly.pdbx_strand_id
1 'polypeptide(L)'
;MDSDWDEEVTSDLHIGETEWNKMSSEFINTGYREGITAGKEAALQEGFDAGFAQVGAPIGHELGLLRGIASVLTAFLSSASDPDWQEARRISSALSSIRFSDIAPRDLEAEQHAREHLEDGAPEPEEIEEKRKIEDLEDMLNRLSAGKNITVDEGRPTLEDLQKLKERLKALMEKSSLEVERS
;
A
#
# COMPACT_ATOMS: atom_id res chain seq x y z
N MET A 1 21.02 -66.92 -30.98
CA MET A 1 20.74 -66.46 -29.60
C MET A 1 21.29 -65.05 -29.56
N ASP A 2 20.50 -64.06 -29.98
CA ASP A 2 20.83 -62.62 -29.98
C ASP A 2 19.48 -61.88 -30.13
N SER A 3 18.67 -61.79 -29.06
CA SER A 3 17.34 -61.15 -29.17
C SER A 3 16.72 -60.61 -27.87
N ASP A 4 17.25 -60.92 -26.68
CA ASP A 4 16.72 -60.32 -25.43
C ASP A 4 17.34 -58.95 -25.13
N TRP A 5 18.59 -58.72 -25.54
CA TRP A 5 19.30 -57.46 -25.28
C TRP A 5 18.88 -56.32 -26.23
N ASP A 6 18.41 -56.63 -27.44
CA ASP A 6 17.98 -55.62 -28.42
C ASP A 6 16.57 -55.07 -28.10
N GLU A 7 15.68 -55.84 -27.47
CA GLU A 7 14.37 -55.37 -27.02
C GLU A 7 14.48 -54.45 -25.80
N GLU A 8 15.39 -54.73 -24.86
CA GLU A 8 15.63 -53.88 -23.69
C GLU A 8 16.23 -52.51 -24.09
N VAL A 9 17.21 -52.51 -25.01
CA VAL A 9 17.81 -51.27 -25.52
C VAL A 9 16.80 -50.44 -26.32
N THR A 10 15.93 -51.06 -27.12
CA THR A 10 14.91 -50.32 -27.88
C THR A 10 13.79 -49.78 -26.99
N SER A 11 13.44 -50.48 -25.90
CA SER A 11 12.52 -49.99 -24.86
C SER A 11 13.10 -48.80 -24.10
N ASP A 12 14.36 -48.88 -23.64
CA ASP A 12 15.03 -47.80 -22.92
C ASP A 12 15.20 -46.53 -23.78
N LEU A 13 15.44 -46.70 -25.09
CA LEU A 13 15.47 -45.58 -26.03
C LEU A 13 14.09 -44.91 -26.21
N HIS A 14 13.01 -45.70 -26.28
CA HIS A 14 11.64 -45.16 -26.34
C HIS A 14 11.23 -44.47 -25.04
N ILE A 15 11.62 -45.01 -23.88
CA ILE A 15 11.40 -44.39 -22.57
C ILE A 15 12.16 -43.05 -22.52
N GLY A 16 13.44 -43.04 -22.92
CA GLY A 16 14.26 -41.83 -22.96
C GLY A 16 13.68 -40.75 -23.88
N GLU A 17 13.19 -41.10 -25.06
CA GLU A 17 12.56 -40.14 -25.99
C GLU A 17 11.24 -39.58 -25.43
N THR A 18 10.43 -40.44 -24.77
CA THR A 18 9.17 -40.01 -24.16
C THR A 18 9.38 -39.08 -22.98
N GLU A 19 10.35 -39.40 -22.11
CA GLU A 19 10.75 -38.54 -20.99
C GLU A 19 11.34 -37.22 -21.47
N TRP A 20 12.16 -37.26 -22.53
CA TRP A 20 12.75 -36.06 -23.12
C TRP A 20 11.70 -35.15 -23.73
N ASN A 21 10.71 -35.71 -24.45
CA ASN A 21 9.59 -34.95 -25.01
C ASN A 21 8.71 -34.32 -23.92
N LYS A 22 8.42 -35.08 -22.84
CA LYS A 22 7.66 -34.57 -21.71
C LYS A 22 8.40 -33.41 -21.05
N MET A 23 9.66 -33.60 -20.69
CA MET A 23 10.50 -32.59 -20.07
C MET A 23 10.63 -31.35 -20.95
N SER A 24 10.84 -31.52 -22.26
CA SER A 24 10.87 -30.42 -23.23
C SER A 24 9.55 -29.63 -23.25
N SER A 25 8.41 -30.32 -23.27
CA SER A 25 7.09 -29.66 -23.23
C SER A 25 6.85 -28.88 -21.94
N GLU A 26 7.30 -29.41 -20.80
CA GLU A 26 7.21 -28.75 -19.50
C GLU A 26 8.12 -27.51 -19.46
N PHE A 27 9.36 -27.61 -19.96
CA PHE A 27 10.27 -26.47 -20.07
C PHE A 27 9.72 -25.36 -20.96
N ILE A 28 9.16 -25.69 -22.14
CA ILE A 28 8.59 -24.68 -23.04
C ILE A 28 7.37 -24.00 -22.43
N ASN A 29 6.46 -24.77 -21.83
CA ASN A 29 5.26 -24.20 -21.21
C ASN A 29 5.61 -23.34 -19.98
N THR A 30 6.57 -23.80 -19.18
CA THR A 30 7.09 -23.06 -18.02
C THR A 30 7.79 -21.78 -18.47
N GLY A 31 8.71 -21.86 -19.42
CA GLY A 31 9.42 -20.69 -19.95
C GLY A 31 8.49 -19.69 -20.63
N TYR A 32 7.43 -20.14 -21.30
CA TYR A 32 6.40 -19.26 -21.86
C TYR A 32 5.61 -18.52 -20.77
N ARG A 33 5.15 -19.25 -19.74
CA ARG A 33 4.46 -18.65 -18.60
C ARG A 33 5.34 -17.66 -17.85
N GLU A 34 6.58 -18.05 -17.54
CA GLU A 34 7.57 -17.19 -16.90
C GLU A 34 7.86 -15.96 -17.75
N GLY A 35 8.02 -16.09 -19.06
CA GLY A 35 8.22 -14.97 -19.97
C GLY A 35 7.05 -13.98 -19.96
N ILE A 36 5.81 -14.45 -19.94
CA ILE A 36 4.63 -13.59 -19.81
C ILE A 36 4.64 -12.88 -18.46
N THR A 37 4.88 -13.61 -17.37
CA THR A 37 4.91 -13.03 -16.02
C THR A 37 5.99 -11.98 -15.90
N ALA A 38 7.23 -12.30 -16.33
CA ALA A 38 8.35 -11.37 -16.30
C ALA A 38 8.10 -10.12 -17.16
N GLY A 39 7.46 -10.27 -18.32
CA GLY A 39 7.08 -9.14 -19.17
C GLY A 39 6.04 -8.22 -18.51
N LYS A 40 5.02 -8.81 -17.86
CA LYS A 40 4.02 -8.05 -17.10
C LYS A 40 4.63 -7.34 -15.90
N GLU A 41 5.48 -8.04 -15.16
CA GLU A 41 6.17 -7.49 -13.98
C GLU A 41 7.10 -6.34 -14.37
N ALA A 42 7.91 -6.50 -15.42
CA ALA A 42 8.80 -5.46 -15.90
C ALA A 42 8.04 -4.18 -16.33
N ALA A 43 6.92 -4.35 -17.05
CA ALA A 43 6.08 -3.22 -17.44
C ALA A 43 5.41 -2.53 -16.23
N LEU A 44 4.99 -3.31 -15.22
CA LEU A 44 4.37 -2.78 -14.00
C LEU A 44 5.38 -2.07 -13.09
N GLN A 45 6.61 -2.57 -13.00
CA GLN A 45 7.63 -2.08 -12.10
C GLN A 45 8.08 -0.66 -12.44
N GLU A 46 8.24 -0.32 -13.72
CA GLU A 46 8.61 1.03 -14.15
C GLU A 46 7.55 2.07 -13.70
N GLY A 47 6.26 1.74 -13.89
CA GLY A 47 5.16 2.57 -13.42
C GLY A 47 5.10 2.70 -11.90
N PHE A 48 5.32 1.59 -11.18
CA PHE A 48 5.40 1.61 -9.73
C PHE A 48 6.55 2.47 -9.22
N ASP A 49 7.77 2.30 -9.76
CA ASP A 49 8.95 3.04 -9.33
C ASP A 49 8.77 4.54 -9.54
N ALA A 50 8.20 4.93 -10.68
CA ALA A 50 7.86 6.32 -10.96
C ALA A 50 6.81 6.87 -9.96
N GLY A 51 5.71 6.15 -9.75
CA GLY A 51 4.67 6.55 -8.80
C GLY A 51 5.17 6.63 -7.35
N PHE A 52 6.00 5.66 -6.94
CA PHE A 52 6.65 5.66 -5.63
C PHE A 52 7.57 6.87 -5.47
N ALA A 53 8.46 7.15 -6.43
CA ALA A 53 9.40 8.25 -6.31
C ALA A 53 8.73 9.63 -6.35
N GLN A 54 7.72 9.81 -7.20
CA GLN A 54 7.11 11.12 -7.45
C GLN A 54 5.98 11.47 -6.46
N VAL A 55 5.22 10.46 -6.01
CA VAL A 55 4.01 10.67 -5.19
C VAL A 55 4.13 9.95 -3.85
N GLY A 56 4.42 8.65 -3.88
CA GLY A 56 4.41 7.78 -2.70
C GLY A 56 5.38 8.23 -1.60
N ALA A 57 6.67 8.29 -1.94
CA ALA A 57 7.74 8.60 -1.01
C ALA A 57 7.66 10.02 -0.44
N PRO A 58 7.40 11.10 -1.22
CA PRO A 58 7.24 12.44 -0.67
C PRO A 58 6.11 12.56 0.35
N ILE A 59 4.92 12.05 0.02
CA ILE A 59 3.74 12.10 0.89
C ILE A 59 3.95 11.23 2.14
N GLY A 60 4.45 10.00 1.95
CA GLY A 60 4.73 9.08 3.05
C GLY A 60 5.76 9.64 4.03
N HIS A 61 6.82 10.26 3.51
CA HIS A 61 7.84 10.90 4.33
C HIS A 61 7.27 12.09 5.13
N GLU A 62 6.50 12.97 4.49
CA GLU A 62 5.87 14.10 5.18
C GLU A 62 4.92 13.66 6.29
N LEU A 63 4.03 12.70 6.01
CA LEU A 63 3.13 12.13 7.02
C LEU A 63 3.89 11.49 8.18
N GLY A 64 4.92 10.70 7.88
CA GLY A 64 5.76 10.05 8.88
C GLY A 64 6.44 11.06 9.81
N LEU A 65 6.97 12.14 9.24
CA LEU A 65 7.60 13.22 9.99
C LEU A 65 6.60 13.92 10.92
N LEU A 66 5.42 14.27 10.42
CA LEU A 66 4.38 14.93 11.23
C LEU A 66 3.92 14.05 12.39
N ARG A 67 3.70 12.75 12.16
CA ARG A 67 3.37 11.78 13.20
C ARG A 67 4.47 11.64 14.25
N GLY A 68 5.73 11.58 13.80
CA GLY A 68 6.88 11.52 14.69
C GLY A 68 6.96 12.74 15.60
N ILE A 69 6.88 13.94 15.03
CA ILE A 69 6.90 15.20 15.78
C ILE A 69 5.74 15.27 16.77
N ALA A 70 4.52 14.97 16.34
CA ALA A 70 3.35 15.00 17.21
C ALA A 70 3.44 14.00 18.38
N SER A 71 4.00 12.80 18.13
CA SER A 71 4.23 11.79 19.16
C SER A 71 5.26 12.26 20.21
N VAL A 72 6.40 12.78 19.75
CA VAL A 72 7.44 13.32 20.64
C VAL A 72 6.91 14.51 21.44
N LEU A 73 6.21 15.44 20.80
CA LEU A 73 5.63 16.61 21.46
C LEU A 73 4.59 16.18 22.51
N THR A 74 3.76 15.19 22.20
CA THR A 74 2.82 14.61 23.17
C THR A 74 3.57 14.00 24.36
N ALA A 75 4.62 13.22 24.13
CA ALA A 75 5.39 12.63 25.23
C ALA A 75 6.07 13.71 26.10
N PHE A 76 6.67 14.72 25.48
CA PHE A 76 7.34 15.83 26.15
C PHE A 76 6.37 16.64 27.02
N LEU A 77 5.28 17.15 26.44
CA LEU A 77 4.28 17.95 27.16
C LEU A 77 3.58 17.14 28.26
N SER A 78 3.36 15.84 28.04
CA SER A 78 2.83 14.95 29.09
C SER A 78 3.77 14.88 30.29
N SER A 79 5.08 14.80 30.05
CA SER A 79 6.07 14.71 31.12
C SER A 79 6.23 16.02 31.87
N ALA A 80 6.08 17.16 31.18
CA ALA A 80 6.09 18.50 31.76
C ALA A 80 4.79 18.86 32.51
N SER A 81 3.77 18.00 32.47
CA SER A 81 2.41 18.30 32.97
C SER A 81 1.80 19.56 32.36
N ASP A 82 2.17 19.84 31.12
CA ASP A 82 1.70 21.00 30.38
C ASP A 82 0.24 20.80 29.92
N PRO A 83 -0.67 21.77 30.13
CA PRO A 83 -2.06 21.66 29.66
C PRO A 83 -2.19 21.46 28.13
N ASP A 84 -1.22 21.93 27.35
CA ASP A 84 -1.19 21.80 25.89
C ASP A 84 -0.98 20.34 25.42
N TRP A 85 -0.59 19.43 26.32
CA TRP A 85 -0.51 17.99 26.05
C TRP A 85 -1.80 17.42 25.43
N GLN A 86 -2.96 17.91 25.88
CA GLN A 86 -4.24 17.42 25.34
C GLN A 86 -4.39 17.76 23.86
N GLU A 87 -3.92 18.93 23.44
CA GLU A 87 -3.96 19.36 22.05
C GLU A 87 -2.94 18.58 21.22
N ALA A 88 -1.71 18.37 21.72
CA ALA A 88 -0.73 17.51 21.07
C ALA A 88 -1.26 16.08 20.85
N ARG A 89 -1.94 15.52 21.85
CA ARG A 89 -2.56 14.20 21.76
C ARG A 89 -3.68 14.15 20.72
N ARG A 90 -4.52 15.18 20.64
CA ARG A 90 -5.58 15.28 19.61
C ARG A 90 -4.99 15.35 18.21
N ILE A 91 -3.97 16.17 17.99
CA ILE A 91 -3.27 16.28 16.70
C ILE A 91 -2.63 14.94 16.34
N SER A 92 -1.96 14.29 17.28
CA SER A 92 -1.34 12.96 17.10
C SER A 92 -2.35 11.89 16.70
N SER A 93 -3.50 11.83 17.39
CA SER A 93 -4.58 10.91 17.02
C SER A 93 -5.16 11.21 15.63
N ALA A 94 -5.38 12.48 15.28
CA ALA A 94 -5.89 12.87 13.97
C ALA A 94 -4.90 12.56 12.83
N LEU A 95 -3.60 12.81 13.02
CA LEU A 95 -2.56 12.42 12.06
C LEU A 95 -2.45 10.91 11.91
N SER A 96 -2.72 10.14 12.96
CA SER A 96 -2.67 8.68 12.92
C SER A 96 -3.84 8.07 12.14
N SER A 97 -5.00 8.73 12.10
CA SER A 97 -6.17 8.24 11.35
C SER A 97 -6.13 8.56 9.85
N ILE A 98 -5.27 9.47 9.39
CA ILE A 98 -5.13 9.80 7.95
C ILE A 98 -4.42 8.65 7.22
N ARG A 99 -5.02 8.08 6.17
CA ARG A 99 -4.35 7.09 5.32
C ARG A 99 -3.70 7.76 4.12
N PHE A 100 -2.79 7.03 3.48
CA PHE A 100 -2.18 7.48 2.23
C PHE A 100 -3.24 7.64 1.13
N SER A 101 -4.19 6.69 1.01
CA SER A 101 -5.28 6.75 0.02
C SER A 101 -6.22 7.94 0.21
N ASP A 102 -6.26 8.54 1.40
CA ASP A 102 -7.10 9.71 1.68
C ASP A 102 -6.49 11.02 1.13
N ILE A 103 -5.16 11.10 1.02
CA ILE A 103 -4.44 12.32 0.63
C ILE A 103 -3.63 12.20 -0.66
N ALA A 104 -3.45 10.97 -1.16
CA ALA A 104 -2.79 10.74 -2.43
C ALA A 104 -3.63 11.33 -3.57
N PRO A 105 -3.00 12.00 -4.56
CA PRO A 105 -3.70 12.47 -5.73
C PRO A 105 -4.35 11.29 -6.46
N ARG A 106 -5.58 11.50 -6.96
CA ARG A 106 -6.27 10.50 -7.76
C ARG A 106 -5.48 10.21 -9.03
N ASP A 107 -5.19 8.94 -9.24
CA ASP A 107 -4.53 8.47 -10.44
C ASP A 107 -5.58 8.33 -11.55
N LEU A 108 -5.74 9.40 -12.34
CA LEU A 108 -6.72 9.46 -13.43
C LEU A 108 -6.43 8.43 -14.53
N GLU A 109 -5.18 8.01 -14.70
CA GLU A 109 -4.78 7.00 -15.69
C GLU A 109 -5.18 5.61 -15.20
N ALA A 110 -4.92 5.30 -13.91
CA ALA A 110 -5.39 4.08 -13.30
C ALA A 110 -6.92 3.98 -13.24
N GLU A 111 -7.64 5.08 -12.95
CA GLU A 111 -9.11 5.11 -12.96
C GLU A 111 -9.70 4.89 -14.35
N GLN A 112 -9.08 5.45 -15.40
CA GLN A 112 -9.50 5.26 -16.78
C GLN A 112 -9.26 3.84 -17.25
N HIS A 113 -8.06 3.30 -17.01
CA HIS A 113 -7.74 1.91 -17.34
C HIS A 113 -8.68 0.93 -16.62
N ALA A 114 -8.96 1.13 -15.33
CA ALA A 114 -9.93 0.30 -14.60
C ALA A 114 -11.33 0.39 -15.22
N ARG A 115 -11.76 1.58 -15.66
CA ARG A 115 -13.05 1.79 -16.32
C ARG A 115 -13.13 1.09 -17.68
N GLU A 116 -12.06 1.11 -18.47
CA GLU A 116 -11.98 0.43 -19.77
C GLU A 116 -12.08 -1.11 -19.61
N HIS A 117 -11.42 -1.70 -18.60
CA HIS A 117 -11.55 -3.15 -18.31
C HIS A 117 -12.97 -3.57 -17.90
N LEU A 118 -13.67 -2.72 -17.14
CA LEU A 118 -15.07 -2.93 -16.77
C LEU A 118 -16.01 -2.86 -17.98
N GLU A 119 -15.70 -2.02 -18.97
CA GLU A 119 -16.48 -1.87 -20.20
C GLU A 119 -16.31 -3.09 -21.14
N ASP A 120 -15.12 -3.69 -21.15
CA ASP A 120 -14.82 -4.95 -21.86
C ASP A 120 -15.36 -6.21 -21.15
N GLY A 121 -16.01 -6.06 -19.99
CA GLY A 121 -16.53 -7.17 -19.20
C GLY A 121 -15.43 -8.05 -18.59
N ALA A 122 -14.19 -7.56 -18.54
CA ALA A 122 -13.12 -8.22 -17.83
C ALA A 122 -13.41 -8.14 -16.31
N PRO A 123 -13.35 -9.26 -15.58
CA PRO A 123 -13.50 -9.22 -14.14
C PRO A 123 -12.40 -8.34 -13.55
N GLU A 124 -12.77 -7.48 -12.60
CA GLU A 124 -11.77 -6.73 -11.86
C GLU A 124 -10.78 -7.69 -11.19
N PRO A 125 -9.49 -7.33 -11.11
CA PRO A 125 -8.53 -8.12 -10.35
C PRO A 125 -9.00 -8.31 -8.91
N GLU A 126 -9.05 -9.57 -8.45
CA GLU A 126 -9.51 -9.98 -7.11
C GLU A 126 -8.87 -9.14 -5.99
N GLU A 127 -7.59 -8.79 -6.14
CA GLU A 127 -6.81 -7.97 -5.22
C GLU A 127 -7.39 -6.56 -5.00
N ILE A 128 -7.97 -5.93 -6.05
CA ILE A 128 -8.56 -4.59 -5.94
C ILE A 128 -9.88 -4.66 -5.17
N GLU A 129 -10.68 -5.69 -5.44
CA GLU A 129 -11.94 -5.91 -4.74
C GLU A 129 -11.71 -6.20 -3.25
N GLU A 130 -10.73 -7.04 -2.93
CA GLU A 130 -10.33 -7.31 -1.54
C GLU A 130 -9.84 -6.06 -0.83
N LYS A 131 -8.96 -5.27 -1.47
CA LYS A 131 -8.48 -4.00 -0.89
C LYS A 131 -9.62 -3.05 -0.53
N ARG A 132 -10.61 -2.89 -1.42
CA ARG A 132 -11.79 -2.05 -1.14
C ARG A 132 -12.60 -2.58 0.04
N LYS A 133 -12.84 -3.89 0.11
CA LYS A 133 -13.54 -4.52 1.25
C LYS A 133 -12.80 -4.27 2.58
N ILE A 134 -11.47 -4.35 2.57
CA ILE A 134 -10.64 -4.08 3.75
C ILE A 134 -10.76 -2.61 4.17
N GLU A 135 -10.65 -1.66 3.22
CA GLU A 135 -10.80 -0.23 3.51
C GLU A 135 -12.17 0.10 4.12
N ASP A 136 -13.25 -0.51 3.61
CA ASP A 136 -14.60 -0.33 4.15
C ASP A 136 -14.73 -0.86 5.58
N LEU A 137 -14.09 -2.00 5.89
CA LEU A 137 -14.06 -2.55 7.24
C LEU A 137 -13.28 -1.64 8.21
N GLU A 138 -12.16 -1.08 7.77
CA GLU A 138 -11.40 -0.11 8.55
C GLU A 138 -12.22 1.16 8.84
N ASP A 139 -12.95 1.68 7.85
CA ASP A 139 -13.83 2.84 8.01
C ASP A 139 -14.93 2.57 9.07
N MET A 140 -15.48 1.35 9.08
CA MET A 140 -16.44 0.92 10.12
C MET A 140 -15.79 0.83 11.50
N LEU A 141 -14.59 0.25 11.61
CA LEU A 141 -13.88 0.11 12.89
C LEU A 141 -13.47 1.46 13.48
N ASN A 142 -12.97 2.38 12.66
CA ASN A 142 -12.60 3.72 13.10
C ASN A 142 -13.80 4.50 13.64
N ARG A 143 -14.98 4.36 13.02
CA ARG A 143 -16.23 4.94 13.53
C ARG A 143 -16.63 4.40 14.90
N LEU A 144 -16.45 3.10 15.13
CA LEU A 144 -16.75 2.46 16.42
C LEU A 144 -15.74 2.84 17.50
N SER A 145 -14.45 2.91 17.15
CA SER A 145 -13.35 3.27 18.05
C SER A 145 -13.40 4.73 18.51
N ALA A 146 -13.84 5.65 17.64
CA ALA A 146 -13.88 7.09 17.95
C ALA A 146 -14.95 7.51 18.96
N GLY A 147 -15.89 6.63 19.37
CA GLY A 147 -16.94 6.94 20.35
C GLY A 147 -17.82 8.16 19.98
N LYS A 148 -17.81 8.56 18.70
CA LYS A 148 -18.48 9.76 18.21
C LYS A 148 -19.97 9.44 18.05
N ASN A 149 -20.82 10.11 18.83
CA ASN A 149 -22.26 10.16 18.55
C ASN A 149 -22.45 10.49 17.07
N ILE A 150 -23.33 9.73 16.39
CA ILE A 150 -23.68 9.85 14.98
C ILE A 150 -23.97 11.32 14.67
N THR A 151 -22.93 12.01 14.23
CA THR A 151 -22.97 13.34 13.65
C THR A 151 -22.59 13.11 12.21
N VAL A 152 -23.50 13.50 11.34
CA VAL A 152 -23.43 13.31 9.91
C VAL A 152 -22.16 13.99 9.39
N ASP A 153 -21.30 13.18 8.76
CA ASP A 153 -20.38 13.61 7.71
C ASP A 153 -19.27 14.61 8.07
N GLU A 154 -18.25 14.14 8.80
CA GLU A 154 -16.88 14.53 8.46
C GLU A 154 -16.36 13.41 7.57
N GLY A 155 -16.35 13.63 6.25
CA GLY A 155 -15.92 12.64 5.25
C GLY A 155 -14.47 12.17 5.44
N ARG A 156 -13.97 11.36 4.48
CA ARG A 156 -12.57 10.91 4.50
C ARG A 156 -11.61 12.11 4.66
N PRO A 157 -10.56 12.01 5.51
CA PRO A 157 -9.64 13.12 5.74
C PRO A 157 -9.08 13.65 4.42
N THR A 158 -9.05 14.97 4.25
CA THR A 158 -8.57 15.59 3.01
C THR A 158 -7.15 16.12 3.15
N LEU A 159 -6.52 16.45 2.02
CA LEU A 159 -5.24 17.15 2.01
C LEU A 159 -5.29 18.49 2.77
N GLU A 160 -6.43 19.18 2.72
CA GLU A 160 -6.63 20.42 3.48
C GLU A 160 -6.62 20.17 4.99
N ASP A 161 -7.18 19.04 5.44
CA ASP A 161 -7.17 18.68 6.87
C ASP A 161 -5.76 18.37 7.35
N LEU A 162 -4.94 17.72 6.50
CA LEU A 162 -3.53 17.53 6.78
C LEU A 162 -2.79 18.86 6.90
N GLN A 163 -3.04 19.83 6.01
CA GLN A 163 -2.44 21.15 6.07
C GLN A 163 -2.84 21.90 7.36
N LYS A 164 -4.12 21.86 7.73
CA LYS A 164 -4.62 22.45 8.99
C LYS A 164 -3.95 21.80 10.22
N LEU A 165 -3.79 20.47 10.23
CA LEU A 165 -3.10 19.76 11.31
C LEU A 165 -1.62 20.13 11.38
N LYS A 166 -0.96 20.29 10.24
CA LYS A 166 0.43 20.75 10.14
C LYS A 166 0.61 22.17 10.70
N GLU A 167 -0.29 23.09 10.37
CA GLU A 167 -0.28 24.46 10.91
C GLU A 167 -0.50 24.47 12.43
N ARG A 168 -1.49 23.72 12.92
CA ARG A 168 -1.75 23.57 14.35
C ARG A 168 -0.55 23.00 15.10
N LEU A 169 0.09 21.97 14.53
CA LEU A 169 1.30 21.37 15.12
C LEU A 169 2.44 22.39 15.20
N LYS A 170 2.66 23.17 14.14
CA LYS A 170 3.69 24.24 14.14
C LYS A 170 3.41 25.31 15.19
N ALA A 171 2.18 25.81 15.28
CA ALA A 171 1.82 26.81 16.28
C ALA A 171 2.03 26.29 17.71
N LEU A 172 1.73 25.01 17.94
CA LEU A 172 1.97 24.37 19.24
C LEU A 172 3.46 24.26 19.56
N MET A 173 4.29 23.88 18.58
CA MET A 173 5.75 23.85 18.75
C MET A 173 6.32 25.23 19.05
N GLU A 174 5.92 26.27 18.29
CA GLU A 174 6.39 27.64 18.52
C GLU A 174 6.05 28.12 19.94
N LYS A 175 4.81 27.87 20.38
CA LYS A 175 4.39 28.20 21.75
C LYS A 175 5.26 27.48 22.80
N SER A 176 5.50 26.19 22.60
CA SER A 176 6.31 25.35 23.50
C SER A 176 7.77 25.82 23.55
N SER A 177 8.36 26.17 22.39
CA SER A 177 9.74 26.67 22.31
C SER A 177 9.91 28.04 22.96
N LEU A 178 8.91 28.93 22.83
CA LEU A 178 8.91 30.25 23.46
C LEU A 178 8.81 30.20 24.99
N GLU A 179 8.20 29.16 25.57
CA GLU A 179 8.15 28.96 27.02
C GLU A 179 9.46 28.41 27.59
N VAL A 180 10.20 27.59 26.82
CA VAL A 180 11.53 27.08 27.22
C VAL A 180 12.58 28.20 27.27
N GLU A 181 12.51 29.21 26.40
CA GLU A 181 13.43 30.37 26.43
C GLU A 181 13.17 31.37 27.58
N ARG A 182 12.01 31.29 28.25
CA ARG A 182 11.62 32.20 29.33
C ARG A 182 11.89 31.68 30.74
N SER A 183 12.30 30.42 30.89
CA SER A 183 12.71 29.80 32.17
C SER A 183 14.22 29.83 32.34
#